data_AF-A0AAV7C344-F1
#
_entry.id   AF-A0AAV7C344-F1
#
_cell.length_a   1.000
_cell.length_b   1.000
_cell.length_c   1.000
_cell.angle_alpha   90.00
_cell.angle_beta   90.00
_cell.angle_gamma   90.00
#
_symmetry.space_group_name_H-M   'P 1'
#
loop_
_entity.id
_entity.type
_entity.pdbx_description
1 polymer ?
#
loop_
_entity_poly.entity_id
_entity_poly.type
_entity_poly.pdbx_seq_one_letter_code
_entity_poly.pdbx_strand_id
1 'polypeptide(L)'
;MKLPCVDSSQFRDWSDQATSNSDCESVFSEMGTQDPHITSSTPALCPAMQKDTFCQINRSLLYKLRYFKKPPVTHLFPHTRRLDKSVHPVPMPSTRVNIVNHTKDESFHQGTLYFLSEFVSASHSPPKDLVSHVINAVLLGADDQTTRHDAYMILMKIQRLHPATSESVAWEWNLLSEMMTKQVDKTCCLFLQYVVQTLDDDFHLCLQRRALHRCLCKSMLSCDKSFCNVKQVIHWIIDTVGQMPEHIANSFSQSDQERVVFLLQRMLSIAVEVDNSPTMNSNKIADYIFPYATVLKTRRQRERFFNSTENTLLRAKILEAIFQRSCPLLQTSDTSLTFGKILYFISNSSPSLESEGPEWERWDEMLHHIITLCLSLQTVITGHLRTPVIDRPDKILKSPESPLWQSEDIQNSDVNISISRFQQRTSLGAEPPAAILHRLFLLRSLLRMAVKR
;
A
#
# COMPACT_ATOMS: atom_id res chain seq x y z
N MET A 1 13.43 11.09 50.21
CA MET A 1 13.01 12.36 49.57
C MET A 1 11.73 12.10 48.79
N LYS A 2 10.61 12.68 49.21
CA LYS A 2 9.31 12.64 48.53
C LYS A 2 9.16 13.92 47.71
N LEU A 3 8.79 13.79 46.44
CA LEU A 3 8.16 14.81 45.57
C LEU A 3 7.27 14.07 44.54
N PRO A 4 6.25 14.71 43.95
CA PRO A 4 4.86 14.27 44.10
C PRO A 4 4.18 13.79 42.80
N CYS A 5 3.02 13.16 42.98
CA CYS A 5 2.03 12.83 41.95
C CYS A 5 1.51 14.10 41.24
N VAL A 6 1.33 14.01 39.92
CA VAL A 6 0.52 14.93 39.13
C VAL A 6 -0.47 14.14 38.28
N ASP A 7 -1.66 14.71 38.22
CA ASP A 7 -2.97 14.16 37.93
C ASP A 7 -3.24 13.91 36.45
N SER A 8 -4.06 12.91 36.20
CA SER A 8 -4.52 12.43 34.90
C SER A 8 -5.81 13.14 34.48
N SER A 9 -5.69 14.34 33.92
CA SER A 9 -6.85 15.05 33.32
C SER A 9 -6.46 16.15 32.33
N GLN A 10 -5.69 15.84 31.28
CA GLN A 10 -5.50 16.73 30.13
C GLN A 10 -5.26 15.92 28.84
N PHE A 11 -6.31 15.28 28.31
CA PHE A 11 -6.33 14.78 26.93
C PHE A 11 -7.79 14.53 26.48
N ARG A 12 -8.59 15.60 26.44
CA ARG A 12 -9.83 15.72 25.65
C ARG A 12 -9.94 17.18 25.21
N ASP A 13 -10.58 17.40 24.07
CA ASP A 13 -10.85 18.69 23.40
C ASP A 13 -9.84 19.12 22.31
N TRP A 14 -9.89 18.40 21.18
CA TRP A 14 -9.76 19.01 19.85
C TRP A 14 -10.53 18.19 18.81
N SER A 15 -11.85 18.31 18.87
CA SER A 15 -12.78 17.94 17.80
C SER A 15 -14.01 18.79 18.06
N ASP A 16 -14.02 20.00 17.49
CA ASP A 16 -15.19 20.84 17.18
C ASP A 16 -14.74 22.28 17.03
N GLN A 17 -14.49 22.73 15.79
CA GLN A 17 -14.61 24.11 15.31
C GLN A 17 -13.99 24.24 13.92
N ALA A 18 -14.79 24.13 12.86
CA ALA A 18 -14.63 24.87 11.61
C ALA A 18 -15.78 24.56 10.65
N THR A 19 -16.98 25.05 10.98
CA THR A 19 -18.03 25.34 10.00
C THR A 19 -18.58 26.73 10.27
N SER A 20 -18.90 27.43 9.19
CA SER A 20 -19.72 28.65 9.04
C SER A 20 -19.15 30.00 9.46
N ASN A 21 -18.89 30.84 8.44
CA ASN A 21 -19.41 32.22 8.20
C ASN A 21 -18.36 32.97 7.36
N SER A 22 -18.51 33.23 6.05
CA SER A 22 -19.49 34.06 5.30
C SER A 22 -19.56 35.53 5.74
N ASP A 23 -18.91 36.34 4.89
CA ASP A 23 -19.35 37.64 4.34
C ASP A 23 -19.18 38.97 5.09
N CYS A 24 -18.95 39.96 4.21
CA CYS A 24 -19.01 41.43 4.33
C CYS A 24 -17.76 42.14 4.87
N GLU A 25 -16.99 42.81 3.99
CA GLU A 25 -17.16 44.24 3.58
C GLU A 25 -16.71 45.20 4.70
N SER A 26 -16.03 46.33 4.52
CA SER A 26 -15.59 47.15 3.40
C SER A 26 -14.76 48.30 4.04
N VAL A 27 -13.61 48.68 3.47
CA VAL A 27 -13.30 50.05 2.97
C VAL A 27 -12.75 51.10 3.98
N PHE A 28 -11.85 51.95 3.44
CA PHE A 28 -11.28 53.24 3.93
C PHE A 28 -10.11 53.15 4.93
N SER A 29 -9.03 53.95 4.88
CA SER A 29 -8.51 55.02 4.01
C SER A 29 -7.03 55.24 4.42
N GLU A 30 -6.05 55.36 3.51
CA GLU A 30 -5.41 56.61 3.03
C GLU A 30 -4.15 57.11 3.78
N MET A 31 -3.33 57.83 2.98
CA MET A 31 -2.18 58.70 3.27
C MET A 31 -0.80 58.00 3.38
N GLY A 32 0.22 58.36 2.58
CA GLY A 32 0.29 59.41 1.56
C GLY A 32 1.70 59.52 0.92
N THR A 33 1.70 60.01 -0.32
CA THR A 33 2.64 60.99 -0.91
C THR A 33 4.14 60.67 -1.01
N GLN A 34 4.66 60.44 -2.22
CA GLN A 34 5.29 61.46 -3.10
C GLN A 34 6.11 60.81 -4.23
N ASP A 35 5.69 61.04 -5.49
CA ASP A 35 6.55 60.98 -6.69
C ASP A 35 7.31 62.32 -6.85
N PRO A 36 8.35 62.39 -7.70
CA PRO A 36 8.06 62.94 -9.03
C PRO A 36 8.74 62.23 -10.21
N HIS A 37 8.02 62.31 -11.34
CA HIS A 37 8.33 61.97 -12.73
C HIS A 37 9.71 62.38 -13.26
N ILE A 38 10.16 61.73 -14.34
CA ILE A 38 10.43 62.36 -15.67
C ILE A 38 10.66 61.28 -16.78
N THR A 39 9.70 61.27 -17.71
CA THR A 39 9.70 61.09 -19.18
C THR A 39 10.55 60.04 -19.93
N SER A 40 9.80 59.21 -20.66
CA SER A 40 9.89 58.87 -22.11
C SER A 40 11.19 58.33 -22.71
N SER A 41 11.14 57.11 -23.25
CA SER A 41 11.36 56.85 -24.69
C SER A 41 11.32 55.35 -24.98
N THR A 42 10.41 54.94 -25.86
CA THR A 42 10.47 53.65 -26.54
C THR A 42 11.51 53.74 -27.66
N PRO A 43 12.29 52.69 -27.90
CA PRO A 43 12.42 52.23 -29.27
C PRO A 43 12.15 50.73 -29.38
N ALA A 44 11.42 50.39 -30.44
CA ALA A 44 11.20 49.03 -30.86
C ALA A 44 12.54 48.36 -31.24
N LEU A 45 12.81 47.20 -30.65
CA LEU A 45 13.62 46.14 -31.26
C LEU A 45 12.88 44.82 -31.00
N CYS A 46 12.47 44.15 -32.07
CA CYS A 46 12.17 42.72 -32.00
C CYS A 46 13.44 41.97 -31.58
N PRO A 47 13.30 40.92 -30.78
CA PRO A 47 14.02 39.70 -31.08
C PRO A 47 13.08 38.50 -31.17
N ALA A 48 13.35 37.69 -32.18
CA ALA A 48 12.88 36.33 -32.31
C ALA A 48 13.21 35.48 -31.08
N MET A 49 12.46 34.39 -30.92
CA MET A 49 12.77 33.20 -30.12
C MET A 49 12.82 33.37 -28.59
N GLN A 50 11.73 32.95 -27.93
CA GLN A 50 11.87 32.18 -26.69
C GLN A 50 11.33 30.77 -26.92
N LYS A 51 12.24 29.96 -27.45
CA LYS A 51 12.32 28.52 -27.21
C LYS A 51 12.44 28.26 -25.70
N ASP A 52 11.89 27.12 -25.31
CA ASP A 52 12.35 26.32 -24.17
C ASP A 52 12.20 26.92 -22.76
N THR A 53 11.02 26.73 -22.17
CA THR A 53 10.89 26.73 -20.69
C THR A 53 9.94 25.65 -20.16
N PHE A 54 9.79 24.54 -20.88
CA PHE A 54 9.10 23.33 -20.37
C PHE A 54 10.03 22.13 -20.17
N CYS A 55 11.34 22.36 -20.06
CA CYS A 55 12.31 21.33 -19.68
C CYS A 55 12.89 21.64 -18.28
N GLN A 56 12.03 21.52 -17.27
CA GLN A 56 12.47 21.08 -15.95
C GLN A 56 11.58 19.93 -15.56
N ILE A 57 12.02 18.70 -15.88
CA ILE A 57 11.56 17.50 -15.19
C ILE A 57 11.82 17.75 -13.71
N ASN A 58 10.77 18.16 -13.03
CA ASN A 58 10.83 18.65 -11.68
C ASN A 58 11.29 17.47 -10.81
N ARG A 59 12.49 17.54 -10.21
CA ARG A 59 12.95 16.51 -9.26
C ARG A 59 11.90 16.25 -8.17
N SER A 60 11.03 17.23 -7.88
CA SER A 60 9.87 17.06 -7.00
C SER A 60 8.83 16.04 -7.50
N LEU A 61 8.68 15.80 -8.81
CA LEU A 61 7.83 14.74 -9.39
C LEU A 61 8.43 13.34 -9.19
N LEU A 62 9.76 13.22 -9.29
CA LEU A 62 10.48 11.99 -8.89
C LEU A 62 10.38 11.75 -7.37
N TYR A 63 10.36 12.82 -6.56
CA TYR A 63 10.03 12.71 -5.14
C TYR A 63 8.55 12.38 -4.92
N LYS A 64 7.61 12.86 -5.74
CA LYS A 64 6.17 12.51 -5.72
C LYS A 64 5.89 11.06 -6.15
N LEU A 65 6.73 10.45 -6.99
CA LEU A 65 6.67 9.00 -7.27
C LEU A 65 7.11 8.13 -6.06
N ARG A 66 7.77 8.72 -5.05
CA ARG A 66 7.95 8.09 -3.73
C ARG A 66 6.71 8.19 -2.82
N TYR A 67 5.59 8.76 -3.29
CA TYR A 67 4.34 8.95 -2.53
C TYR A 67 3.23 7.94 -2.84
N PHE A 68 3.54 6.75 -3.38
CA PHE A 68 2.75 5.55 -3.03
C PHE A 68 3.13 5.03 -1.64
N LYS A 69 3.33 5.96 -0.70
CA LYS A 69 3.51 5.69 0.72
C LYS A 69 2.16 5.90 1.41
N LYS A 70 1.34 4.85 1.47
CA LYS A 70 0.84 4.51 2.82
C LYS A 70 2.09 4.22 3.64
N PRO A 71 2.19 4.66 4.91
CA PRO A 71 3.44 4.53 5.64
C PRO A 71 3.94 3.09 5.46
N PRO A 72 5.22 2.86 5.07
CA PRO A 72 5.78 1.52 5.16
C PRO A 72 5.43 0.99 6.54
N VAL A 73 5.15 -0.31 6.67
CA VAL A 73 4.78 -0.91 7.95
C VAL A 73 5.64 -0.28 9.03
N THR A 74 5.05 0.56 9.89
CA THR A 74 5.78 1.62 10.59
C THR A 74 7.02 1.04 11.25
N HIS A 75 8.17 1.21 10.58
CA HIS A 75 9.42 0.65 11.07
C HIS A 75 9.74 1.52 12.27
N LEU A 76 9.57 0.95 13.47
CA LEU A 76 9.81 1.64 14.74
C LEU A 76 11.22 2.23 14.81
N PHE A 77 12.13 1.68 14.01
CA PHE A 77 13.49 2.17 13.88
C PHE A 77 13.76 2.57 12.41
N PRO A 78 14.06 3.84 12.10
CA PRO A 78 14.37 4.27 10.74
C PRO A 78 15.59 3.50 10.19
N HIS A 79 15.57 3.14 8.91
CA HIS A 79 16.68 2.49 8.21
C HIS A 79 17.90 3.43 8.12
N THR A 80 18.65 3.58 9.21
CA THR A 80 20.02 4.10 9.15
C THR A 80 20.92 3.01 8.57
N ARG A 81 21.03 3.06 7.24
CA ARG A 81 22.03 2.33 6.46
C ARG A 81 23.42 2.78 6.92
N ARG A 82 24.09 1.93 7.70
CA ARG A 82 25.56 1.71 7.80
C ARG A 82 25.82 0.79 8.99
N LEU A 83 25.66 -0.52 8.80
CA LEU A 83 26.62 -1.43 9.43
C LEU A 83 27.84 -1.40 8.51
N ASP A 84 28.84 -0.63 8.93
CA ASP A 84 30.18 -0.74 8.38
C ASP A 84 30.62 -2.21 8.39
N LYS A 85 31.29 -2.60 7.31
CA LYS A 85 32.10 -3.80 7.11
C LYS A 85 32.02 -4.88 8.21
N SER A 86 31.37 -6.01 7.86
CA SER A 86 31.60 -7.37 8.38
C SER A 86 32.00 -7.50 9.86
N VAL A 87 31.07 -7.27 10.77
CA VAL A 87 31.10 -7.99 12.04
C VAL A 87 30.26 -9.24 11.81
N HIS A 88 30.91 -10.41 11.73
CA HIS A 88 30.17 -11.67 11.78
C HIS A 88 29.49 -11.74 13.16
N PRO A 89 28.16 -11.86 13.22
CA PRO A 89 27.47 -11.93 14.50
C PRO A 89 27.96 -13.16 15.26
N VAL A 90 28.51 -12.93 16.45
CA VAL A 90 28.94 -14.00 17.35
C VAL A 90 27.74 -14.36 18.23
N PRO A 91 27.52 -15.65 18.54
CA PRO A 91 26.51 -16.04 19.51
C PRO A 91 26.73 -15.29 20.83
N MET A 92 25.64 -14.90 21.48
CA MET A 92 25.69 -14.30 22.81
C MET A 92 26.52 -15.19 23.77
N PRO A 93 27.43 -14.61 24.58
CA PRO A 93 28.24 -15.38 25.52
C PRO A 93 27.39 -16.19 26.49
N SER A 94 27.81 -17.42 26.80
CA SER A 94 27.04 -18.36 27.62
C SER A 94 26.64 -17.77 28.98
N THR A 95 27.49 -16.94 29.60
CA THR A 95 27.16 -16.26 30.86
C THR A 95 25.91 -15.38 30.75
N ARG A 96 25.74 -14.65 29.64
CA ARG A 96 24.57 -13.80 29.41
C ARG A 96 23.34 -14.62 29.06
N VAL A 97 23.52 -15.68 28.26
CA VAL A 97 22.44 -16.63 27.93
C VAL A 97 21.90 -17.29 29.21
N ASN A 98 22.76 -17.68 30.14
CA ASN A 98 22.35 -18.29 31.41
C ASN A 98 21.51 -17.34 32.27
N ILE A 99 21.87 -16.05 32.34
CA ILE A 99 21.08 -15.04 33.06
C ILE A 99 19.67 -14.95 32.47
N VAL A 100 19.55 -14.89 31.14
CA VAL A 100 18.25 -14.85 30.47
C VAL A 100 17.47 -16.15 30.67
N ASN A 101 18.14 -17.30 30.64
CA ASN A 101 17.51 -18.60 30.88
C ASN A 101 16.96 -18.70 32.30
N HIS A 102 17.66 -18.20 33.31
CA HIS A 102 17.12 -18.17 34.67
C HIS A 102 15.79 -17.39 34.76
N THR A 103 15.70 -16.21 34.16
CA THR A 103 14.44 -15.45 34.14
C THR A 103 13.35 -16.11 33.31
N LYS A 104 13.73 -16.83 32.25
CA LYS A 104 12.81 -17.61 31.42
C LYS A 104 12.25 -18.80 32.18
N ASP A 105 13.10 -19.54 32.90
CA ASP A 105 12.72 -20.72 33.68
C ASP A 105 11.79 -20.35 34.85
N GLU A 106 11.98 -19.16 35.42
CA GLU A 106 11.09 -18.57 36.43
C GLU A 106 9.79 -17.98 35.85
N SER A 107 9.56 -18.05 34.53
CA SER A 107 8.43 -17.42 33.83
C SER A 107 8.33 -15.91 34.06
N PHE A 108 9.45 -15.25 34.39
CA PHE A 108 9.52 -13.81 34.59
C PHE A 108 9.78 -13.10 33.27
N HIS A 109 8.71 -12.88 32.51
CA HIS A 109 8.75 -12.30 31.16
C HIS A 109 9.43 -10.93 31.11
N GLN A 110 9.12 -10.03 32.04
CA GLN A 110 9.69 -8.68 32.08
C GLN A 110 11.22 -8.71 32.28
N GLY A 111 11.72 -9.56 33.18
CA GLY A 111 13.16 -9.76 33.36
C GLY A 111 13.83 -10.35 32.13
N THR A 112 13.18 -11.33 31.49
CA THR A 112 13.66 -11.94 30.24
C THR A 112 13.82 -10.89 29.14
N LEU A 113 12.81 -10.04 28.95
CA LEU A 113 12.86 -8.96 27.96
C LEU A 113 13.89 -7.89 28.31
N TYR A 114 14.00 -7.52 29.59
CA TYR A 114 15.00 -6.56 30.07
C TYR A 114 16.43 -7.04 29.76
N PHE A 115 16.78 -8.27 30.16
CA PHE A 115 18.11 -8.81 29.92
C PHE A 115 18.40 -9.02 28.43
N LEU A 116 17.42 -9.45 27.64
CA LEU A 116 17.57 -9.50 26.18
C LEU A 116 17.80 -8.12 25.58
N SER A 117 17.10 -7.09 26.07
CA SER A 117 17.34 -5.71 25.66
C SER A 117 18.78 -5.29 25.92
N GLU A 118 19.32 -5.57 27.10
CA GLU A 118 20.68 -5.20 27.47
C GLU A 118 21.75 -6.00 26.72
N PHE A 119 21.52 -7.28 26.47
CA PHE A 119 22.55 -8.18 25.96
C PHE A 119 22.60 -8.29 24.44
N VAL A 120 21.50 -8.00 23.73
CA VAL A 120 21.46 -8.02 22.27
C VAL A 120 22.14 -6.76 21.72
N SER A 121 23.24 -6.95 21.00
CA SER A 121 24.02 -5.90 20.33
C SER A 121 24.32 -6.29 18.88
N ALA A 122 24.89 -5.38 18.08
CA ALA A 122 25.30 -5.68 16.71
C ALA A 122 26.31 -6.85 16.60
N SER A 123 27.09 -7.10 17.65
CA SER A 123 28.07 -8.17 17.71
C SER A 123 27.53 -9.48 18.31
N HIS A 124 26.48 -9.42 19.12
CA HIS A 124 25.97 -10.58 19.86
C HIS A 124 24.52 -10.88 19.50
N SER A 125 24.30 -12.00 18.80
CA SER A 125 22.95 -12.47 18.45
C SER A 125 22.39 -13.39 19.53
N PRO A 126 21.10 -13.26 19.88
CA PRO A 126 20.46 -14.21 20.79
C PRO A 126 20.33 -15.60 20.14
N PRO A 127 20.43 -16.68 20.92
CA PRO A 127 20.08 -18.03 20.51
C PRO A 127 18.65 -18.17 19.95
N LYS A 128 18.45 -19.09 19.00
CA LYS A 128 17.16 -19.31 18.33
C LYS A 128 16.04 -19.73 19.28
N ASP A 129 16.36 -20.49 20.32
CA ASP A 129 15.42 -20.93 21.35
C ASP A 129 14.92 -19.77 22.21
N LEU A 130 15.76 -18.77 22.49
CA LEU A 130 15.33 -17.54 23.18
C LEU A 130 14.40 -16.71 22.31
N VAL A 131 14.71 -16.54 21.02
CA VAL A 131 13.81 -15.84 20.08
C VAL A 131 12.47 -16.56 19.99
N SER A 132 12.49 -17.90 19.89
CA SER A 132 11.27 -18.72 19.84
C SER A 132 10.46 -18.61 21.14
N HIS A 133 11.11 -18.56 22.30
CA HIS A 133 10.45 -18.34 23.58
C HIS A 133 9.79 -16.95 23.65
N VAL A 134 10.48 -15.89 23.21
CA VAL A 134 9.91 -14.53 23.17
C VAL A 134 8.67 -14.48 22.27
N ILE A 135 8.68 -15.19 21.13
CA ILE A 135 7.49 -15.30 20.27
C ILE A 135 6.38 -16.06 21.01
N ASN A 136 6.61 -17.32 21.36
CA ASN A 136 5.55 -18.23 21.77
C ASN A 136 5.04 -17.99 23.20
N ALA A 137 5.94 -17.78 24.16
CA ALA A 137 5.57 -17.64 25.56
C ALA A 137 5.25 -16.19 25.95
N VAL A 138 5.94 -15.21 25.34
CA VAL A 138 5.80 -13.80 25.74
C VAL A 138 4.85 -13.03 24.82
N LEU A 139 5.16 -12.94 23.52
CA LEU A 139 4.33 -12.19 22.58
C LEU A 139 2.94 -12.83 22.44
N LEU A 140 2.90 -14.15 22.27
CA LEU A 140 1.64 -14.87 22.08
C LEU A 140 0.97 -15.30 23.39
N GLY A 141 1.76 -15.46 24.47
CA GLY A 141 1.28 -16.05 25.73
C GLY A 141 1.14 -15.11 26.92
N ALA A 142 1.73 -13.90 26.92
CA ALA A 142 1.60 -12.99 28.05
C ALA A 142 0.16 -12.50 28.20
N ASP A 143 -0.31 -12.31 29.43
CA ASP A 143 -1.66 -11.78 29.70
C ASP A 143 -1.73 -10.25 29.50
N ASP A 144 -0.65 -9.55 29.81
CA ASP A 144 -0.62 -8.09 29.83
C ASP A 144 -0.16 -7.47 28.50
N GLN A 145 -0.81 -6.37 28.11
CA GLN A 145 -0.52 -5.68 26.84
C GLN A 145 0.86 -5.03 26.80
N THR A 146 1.39 -4.62 27.96
CA THR A 146 2.68 -3.93 28.08
C THR A 146 3.85 -4.87 27.76
N THR A 147 3.94 -6.02 28.43
CA THR A 147 4.92 -7.08 28.18
C THR A 147 4.82 -7.59 26.74
N ARG A 148 3.60 -7.71 26.21
CA ARG A 148 3.40 -8.09 24.80
C ARG A 148 4.01 -7.07 23.83
N HIS A 149 3.79 -5.78 24.09
CA HIS A 149 4.38 -4.72 23.29
C HIS A 149 5.90 -4.69 23.42
N ASP A 150 6.43 -4.86 24.63
CA ASP A 150 7.87 -4.93 24.88
C ASP A 150 8.51 -6.13 24.16
N ALA A 151 7.85 -7.28 24.15
CA ALA A 151 8.29 -8.45 23.38
C ALA A 151 8.39 -8.14 21.89
N TYR A 152 7.37 -7.50 21.34
CA TYR A 152 7.39 -7.02 19.95
C TYR A 152 8.55 -6.03 19.71
N MET A 153 8.80 -5.07 20.61
CA MET A 153 9.91 -4.12 20.50
C MET A 153 11.27 -4.82 20.50
N ILE A 154 11.47 -5.83 21.35
CA ILE A 154 12.70 -6.62 21.42
C ILE A 154 12.89 -7.46 20.16
N LEU A 155 11.84 -8.10 19.64
CA LEU A 155 11.90 -8.83 18.37
C LEU A 155 12.28 -7.91 17.20
N MET A 156 11.74 -6.70 17.16
CA MET A 156 12.10 -5.69 16.16
C MET A 156 13.55 -5.21 16.32
N LYS A 157 14.05 -5.05 17.55
CA LYS A 157 15.45 -4.74 17.82
C LYS A 157 16.37 -5.86 17.33
N ILE A 158 16.03 -7.11 17.60
CA ILE A 158 16.78 -8.29 17.14
C ILE A 158 16.81 -8.30 15.62
N GLN A 159 15.66 -8.16 14.94
CA GLN A 159 15.59 -8.16 13.49
C GLN A 159 16.41 -7.04 12.85
N ARG A 160 16.47 -5.86 13.49
CA ARG A 160 17.31 -4.74 13.03
C ARG A 160 18.80 -5.04 13.11
N LEU A 161 19.25 -5.67 14.19
CA LEU A 161 20.67 -5.94 14.45
C LEU A 161 21.16 -7.22 13.75
N HIS A 162 20.28 -8.22 13.67
CA HIS A 162 20.52 -9.56 13.14
C HIS A 162 19.38 -9.95 12.20
N PRO A 163 19.36 -9.42 10.96
CA PRO A 163 18.27 -9.69 10.02
C PRO A 163 18.06 -11.19 9.80
N ALA A 164 16.81 -11.62 9.93
CA ALA A 164 16.43 -13.00 9.63
C ALA A 164 16.78 -13.36 8.17
N THR A 165 17.28 -14.58 7.99
CA THR A 165 17.53 -15.22 6.70
C THR A 165 16.87 -16.59 6.70
N SER A 166 16.81 -17.22 5.53
CA SER A 166 16.29 -18.59 5.36
C SER A 166 17.00 -19.64 6.23
N GLU A 167 18.21 -19.34 6.70
CA GLU A 167 18.99 -20.22 7.59
C GLU A 167 18.79 -19.91 9.07
N SER A 168 18.47 -18.65 9.42
CA SER A 168 18.37 -18.23 10.82
C SER A 168 16.98 -18.45 11.42
N VAL A 169 15.91 -18.32 10.62
CA VAL A 169 14.54 -18.48 11.10
C VAL A 169 13.75 -19.39 10.16
N ALA A 170 13.39 -20.58 10.66
CA ALA A 170 12.34 -21.38 10.08
C ALA A 170 11.01 -20.75 10.51
N TRP A 171 10.53 -19.73 9.78
CA TRP A 171 9.25 -19.15 10.14
C TRP A 171 8.15 -20.19 9.94
N GLU A 172 7.42 -20.45 11.02
CA GLU A 172 6.35 -21.42 11.01
C GLU A 172 5.11 -20.76 10.41
N TRP A 173 4.93 -20.91 9.09
CA TRP A 173 3.71 -20.48 8.41
C TRP A 173 2.45 -21.06 9.10
N ASN A 174 2.57 -22.28 9.65
CA ASN A 174 1.52 -22.93 10.42
C ASN A 174 1.10 -22.11 11.64
N LEU A 175 2.05 -21.52 12.38
CA LEU A 175 1.75 -20.67 13.53
C LEU A 175 0.99 -19.41 13.11
N LEU A 176 1.45 -18.74 12.06
CA LEU A 176 0.74 -17.57 11.51
C LEU A 176 -0.68 -17.96 11.05
N SER A 177 -0.80 -19.08 10.35
CA SER A 177 -2.10 -19.57 9.86
C SER A 177 -3.05 -19.90 10.99
N GLU A 178 -2.57 -20.56 12.04
CA GLU A 178 -3.37 -20.89 13.23
C GLU A 178 -3.90 -19.62 13.89
N MET A 179 -3.04 -18.62 14.08
CA MET A 179 -3.42 -17.33 14.67
C MET A 179 -4.45 -16.58 13.83
N MET A 180 -4.21 -16.46 12.53
CA MET A 180 -5.11 -15.74 11.61
C MET A 180 -6.49 -16.43 11.47
N THR A 181 -6.56 -17.74 11.70
CA THR A 181 -7.81 -18.52 11.59
C THR A 181 -8.63 -18.54 12.88
N LYS A 182 -7.99 -18.51 14.05
CA LYS A 182 -8.69 -18.57 15.35
C LYS A 182 -9.49 -17.31 15.65
N GLN A 183 -8.79 -16.19 15.78
CA GLN A 183 -9.39 -14.88 16.06
C GLN A 183 -8.37 -13.78 15.77
N VAL A 184 -8.77 -12.77 15.00
CA VAL A 184 -7.94 -11.60 14.75
C VAL A 184 -8.10 -10.61 15.91
N ASP A 185 -7.11 -10.58 16.80
CA ASP A 185 -7.03 -9.68 17.95
C ASP A 185 -5.74 -8.83 17.92
N LYS A 186 -5.46 -8.08 19.00
CA LYS A 186 -4.25 -7.25 19.11
C LYS A 186 -2.97 -8.08 19.09
N THR A 187 -3.00 -9.28 19.66
CA THR A 187 -1.87 -10.22 19.68
C THR A 187 -1.53 -10.68 18.27
N CYS A 188 -2.55 -11.12 17.52
CA CYS A 188 -2.45 -11.47 16.11
C CYS A 188 -1.94 -10.30 15.26
N CYS A 189 -2.41 -9.08 15.52
CA CYS A 189 -1.96 -7.89 14.80
C CYS A 189 -0.46 -7.61 15.00
N LEU A 190 0.04 -7.68 16.25
CA LEU A 190 1.47 -7.50 16.55
C LEU A 190 2.33 -8.60 15.93
N PHE A 191 1.89 -9.86 16.02
CA PHE A 191 2.62 -10.98 15.42
C PHE A 191 2.65 -10.88 13.89
N LEU A 192 1.52 -10.62 13.25
CA LEU A 192 1.44 -10.38 11.80
C LEU A 192 2.36 -9.21 11.40
N GLN A 193 2.37 -8.13 12.18
CA GLN A 193 3.25 -7.01 11.91
C GLN A 193 4.73 -7.41 11.96
N TYR A 194 5.15 -8.14 12.99
CA TYR A 194 6.51 -8.65 13.11
C TYR A 194 6.90 -9.53 11.90
N VAL A 195 6.03 -10.44 11.49
CA VAL A 195 6.24 -11.29 10.32
C VAL A 195 6.39 -10.44 9.05
N VAL A 196 5.43 -9.55 8.78
CA VAL A 196 5.44 -8.74 7.55
C VAL A 196 6.64 -7.79 7.52
N GLN A 197 7.01 -7.17 8.64
CA GLN A 197 8.22 -6.32 8.69
C GLN A 197 9.49 -7.13 8.42
N THR A 198 9.59 -8.34 8.98
CA THR A 198 10.75 -9.21 8.71
C THR A 198 10.82 -9.59 7.23
N LEU A 199 9.69 -9.99 6.63
CA LEU A 199 9.61 -10.29 5.20
C LEU A 199 9.99 -9.07 4.35
N ASP A 200 9.51 -7.89 4.73
CA ASP A 200 9.80 -6.67 3.96
C ASP A 200 11.28 -6.27 4.03
N ASP A 201 11.87 -6.33 5.22
CA ASP A 201 13.29 -6.06 5.45
C ASP A 201 14.18 -7.03 4.65
N ASP A 202 13.88 -8.32 4.71
CA ASP A 202 14.60 -9.35 3.94
C ASP A 202 14.43 -9.18 2.43
N PHE A 203 13.20 -8.89 1.97
CA PHE A 203 12.93 -8.61 0.56
C PHE A 203 13.76 -7.44 0.06
N HIS A 204 13.80 -6.33 0.80
CA HIS A 204 14.60 -5.16 0.47
C HIS A 204 16.11 -5.44 0.49
N LEU A 205 16.60 -6.21 1.47
CA LEU A 205 18.00 -6.62 1.54
C LEU A 205 18.40 -7.48 0.34
N CYS A 206 17.56 -8.46 0.00
CA CYS A 206 17.77 -9.35 -1.14
C CYS A 206 17.67 -8.60 -2.47
N LEU A 207 16.76 -7.63 -2.59
CA LEU A 207 16.65 -6.76 -3.75
C LEU A 207 17.93 -5.95 -3.98
N GLN A 208 18.49 -5.35 -2.92
CA GLN A 208 19.76 -4.61 -2.99
C GLN A 208 20.93 -5.50 -3.43
N ARG A 209 20.91 -6.78 -3.02
CA ARG A 209 21.91 -7.79 -3.40
C ARG A 209 21.61 -8.49 -4.72
N ARG A 210 20.51 -8.12 -5.41
CA ARG A 210 20.00 -8.81 -6.62
C ARG A 210 19.84 -10.34 -6.43
N ALA A 211 19.48 -10.78 -5.23
CA ALA A 211 19.45 -12.18 -4.81
C ALA A 211 18.07 -12.63 -4.30
N LEU A 212 16.98 -12.20 -4.94
CA LEU A 212 15.60 -12.55 -4.55
C LEU A 212 15.33 -14.06 -4.49
N HIS A 213 16.07 -14.88 -5.25
CA HIS A 213 15.94 -16.33 -5.18
C HIS A 213 16.33 -16.94 -3.82
N ARG A 214 17.04 -16.18 -2.96
CA ARG A 214 17.45 -16.61 -1.61
C ARG A 214 16.64 -15.97 -0.49
N CYS A 215 15.72 -15.06 -0.81
CA CYS A 215 14.96 -14.34 0.20
C CYS A 215 13.97 -15.28 0.91
N LEU A 216 13.70 -15.00 2.18
CA LEU A 216 12.65 -15.64 2.98
C LEU A 216 11.29 -15.54 2.29
N CYS A 217 11.01 -14.42 1.64
CA CYS A 217 9.76 -14.23 0.90
C CYS A 217 9.59 -15.26 -0.22
N LYS A 218 10.68 -15.78 -0.81
CA LYS A 218 10.61 -16.78 -1.88
C LYS A 218 10.16 -18.14 -1.34
N SER A 219 10.44 -18.48 -0.07
CA SER A 219 9.90 -19.71 0.52
C SER A 219 8.45 -19.53 0.97
N MET A 220 8.05 -18.34 1.45
CA MET A 220 6.71 -18.13 2.02
C MET A 220 5.65 -17.62 1.06
N LEU A 221 6.03 -16.79 0.10
CA LEU A 221 5.11 -16.00 -0.74
C LEU A 221 5.36 -16.18 -2.24
N SER A 222 6.11 -17.22 -2.63
CA SER A 222 6.32 -17.51 -4.04
C SER A 222 5.05 -18.03 -4.67
N CYS A 223 4.66 -17.43 -5.79
CA CYS A 223 3.56 -17.92 -6.62
C CYS A 223 3.90 -19.25 -7.29
N ASP A 224 5.18 -19.58 -7.46
CA ASP A 224 5.61 -20.85 -8.05
C ASP A 224 5.65 -21.98 -7.01
N LYS A 225 6.21 -21.70 -5.82
CA LYS A 225 6.53 -22.74 -4.82
C LYS A 225 5.55 -22.83 -3.65
N SER A 226 5.01 -21.70 -3.20
CA SER A 226 4.20 -21.60 -1.97
C SER A 226 2.88 -20.88 -2.22
N PHE A 227 2.26 -21.14 -3.36
CA PHE A 227 0.99 -20.49 -3.72
C PHE A 227 -0.14 -20.83 -2.73
N CYS A 228 -0.08 -21.96 -2.02
CA CYS A 228 -1.01 -22.25 -0.93
C CYS A 228 -1.03 -21.17 0.15
N ASN A 229 0.14 -20.63 0.51
CA ASN A 229 0.27 -19.54 1.48
C ASN A 229 -0.34 -18.25 0.93
N VAL A 230 -0.07 -17.93 -0.35
CA VAL A 230 -0.66 -16.76 -1.03
C VAL A 230 -2.19 -16.86 -1.05
N LYS A 231 -2.75 -18.06 -1.29
CA LYS A 231 -4.20 -18.30 -1.20
C LYS A 231 -4.76 -18.04 0.20
N GLN A 232 -4.05 -18.44 1.25
CA GLN A 232 -4.47 -18.17 2.63
C GLN A 232 -4.47 -16.68 2.94
N VAL A 233 -3.44 -15.93 2.50
CA VAL A 233 -3.41 -14.46 2.63
C VAL A 233 -4.62 -13.82 1.95
N ILE A 234 -4.99 -14.30 0.76
CA ILE A 234 -6.17 -13.82 0.04
C ILE A 234 -7.44 -14.07 0.85
N HIS A 235 -7.62 -15.28 1.39
CA HIS A 235 -8.75 -15.61 2.25
C HIS A 235 -8.81 -14.69 3.47
N TRP A 236 -7.70 -14.50 4.19
CA TRP A 236 -7.65 -13.61 5.35
C TRP A 236 -8.02 -12.15 5.00
N ILE A 237 -7.63 -11.65 3.82
CA ILE A 237 -8.04 -10.31 3.36
C ILE A 237 -9.55 -10.26 3.13
N ILE A 238 -10.09 -11.24 2.41
CA ILE A 238 -11.52 -11.28 2.08
C ILE A 238 -12.36 -11.40 3.35
N ASP A 239 -11.95 -12.25 4.29
CA ASP A 239 -12.63 -12.42 5.57
C ASP A 239 -12.58 -11.13 6.40
N THR A 240 -11.40 -10.50 6.52
CA THR A 240 -11.23 -9.27 7.32
C THR A 240 -11.98 -8.08 6.69
N VAL A 241 -12.03 -8.00 5.36
CA VAL A 241 -12.81 -6.96 4.66
C VAL A 241 -14.30 -7.26 4.72
N GLY A 242 -14.68 -8.53 4.61
CA GLY A 242 -16.06 -9.01 4.57
C GLY A 242 -16.78 -8.94 5.92
N GLN A 243 -16.06 -9.06 7.03
CA GLN A 243 -16.62 -8.91 8.37
C GLN A 243 -17.25 -7.53 8.57
N MET A 244 -18.54 -7.51 8.94
CA MET A 244 -19.24 -6.28 9.35
C MET A 244 -18.88 -5.93 10.79
N PRO A 245 -18.83 -4.63 11.17
CA PRO A 245 -18.47 -4.20 12.52
C PRO A 245 -19.37 -4.71 13.65
N GLU A 246 -20.53 -5.33 13.35
CA GLU A 246 -21.57 -5.61 14.33
C GLU A 246 -21.23 -6.72 15.36
N HIS A 247 -20.20 -7.54 15.11
CA HIS A 247 -19.85 -8.66 16.01
C HIS A 247 -18.40 -8.71 16.49
N ILE A 248 -17.60 -7.66 16.30
CA ILE A 248 -16.21 -7.67 16.78
C ILE A 248 -16.20 -7.20 18.23
N ALA A 249 -16.25 -8.20 19.12
CA ALA A 249 -16.19 -8.10 20.56
C ALA A 249 -15.28 -6.96 21.07
N ASN A 250 -15.92 -5.86 21.51
CA ASN A 250 -15.54 -4.84 22.51
C ASN A 250 -14.06 -4.45 22.76
N SER A 251 -13.10 -4.74 21.89
CA SER A 251 -11.68 -4.36 22.09
C SER A 251 -10.81 -4.25 20.84
N PHE A 252 -11.23 -4.81 19.68
CA PHE A 252 -10.48 -4.74 18.42
C PHE A 252 -11.05 -3.66 17.51
N SER A 253 -10.32 -2.56 17.36
CA SER A 253 -10.82 -1.35 16.71
C SER A 253 -10.90 -1.49 15.19
N GLN A 254 -11.72 -0.66 14.54
CA GLN A 254 -11.73 -0.55 13.07
C GLN A 254 -10.34 -0.22 12.51
N SER A 255 -9.56 0.61 13.21
CA SER A 255 -8.18 0.93 12.83
C SER A 255 -7.25 -0.29 12.89
N ASP A 256 -7.44 -1.21 13.84
CA ASP A 256 -6.63 -2.43 13.92
C ASP A 256 -6.94 -3.39 12.78
N GLN A 257 -8.22 -3.53 12.41
CA GLN A 257 -8.61 -4.31 11.23
C GLN A 257 -8.03 -3.72 9.94
N GLU A 258 -8.09 -2.39 9.78
CA GLU A 258 -7.47 -1.73 8.63
C GLU A 258 -5.97 -1.98 8.57
N ARG A 259 -5.29 -1.95 9.70
CA ARG A 259 -3.87 -2.31 9.81
C ARG A 259 -3.63 -3.75 9.38
N VAL A 260 -4.43 -4.71 9.83
CA VAL A 260 -4.32 -6.12 9.39
C VAL A 260 -4.48 -6.23 7.88
N VAL A 261 -5.50 -5.59 7.29
CA VAL A 261 -5.69 -5.57 5.83
C VAL A 261 -4.45 -4.99 5.13
N PHE A 262 -3.86 -3.90 5.63
CA PHE A 262 -2.64 -3.34 5.04
C PHE A 262 -1.44 -4.27 5.11
N LEU A 263 -1.25 -4.95 6.24
CA LEU A 263 -0.18 -5.93 6.42
C LEU A 263 -0.31 -7.10 5.42
N LEU A 264 -1.53 -7.62 5.26
CA LEU A 264 -1.81 -8.69 4.30
C LEU A 264 -1.65 -8.24 2.85
N GLN A 265 -2.09 -7.03 2.52
CA GLN A 265 -1.89 -6.44 1.19
C GLN A 265 -0.40 -6.23 0.88
N ARG A 266 0.42 -5.93 1.89
CA ARG A 266 1.88 -5.89 1.73
C ARG A 266 2.46 -7.26 1.39
N MET A 267 1.97 -8.33 2.03
CA MET A 267 2.38 -9.70 1.68
C MET A 267 2.03 -10.04 0.22
N LEU A 268 0.84 -9.67 -0.26
CA LEU A 268 0.50 -9.85 -1.69
C LEU A 268 1.39 -9.02 -2.61
N SER A 269 1.75 -7.80 -2.21
CA SER A 269 2.69 -6.96 -2.96
C SER A 269 4.06 -7.63 -3.12
N ILE A 270 4.59 -8.23 -2.05
CA ILE A 270 5.81 -9.03 -2.08
C ILE A 270 5.65 -10.25 -2.99
N ALA A 271 4.52 -10.98 -2.88
CA ALA A 271 4.24 -12.18 -3.68
C ALA A 271 4.24 -11.91 -5.19
N VAL A 272 3.74 -10.74 -5.61
CA VAL A 272 3.81 -10.31 -7.02
C VAL A 272 5.25 -10.19 -7.51
N GLU A 273 6.17 -9.72 -6.67
CA GLU A 273 7.52 -9.35 -7.09
C GLU A 273 8.57 -10.44 -6.90
N VAL A 274 8.40 -11.30 -5.90
CA VAL A 274 9.44 -12.18 -5.39
C VAL A 274 9.94 -13.22 -6.41
N ASP A 275 9.11 -13.60 -7.37
CA ASP A 275 9.49 -14.57 -8.40
C ASP A 275 10.12 -13.94 -9.65
N ASN A 276 10.39 -12.63 -9.66
CA ASN A 276 10.87 -11.90 -10.83
C ASN A 276 9.94 -12.03 -12.06
N SER A 277 8.66 -12.32 -11.86
CA SER A 277 7.68 -12.48 -12.94
C SER A 277 6.38 -11.73 -12.62
N PRO A 278 6.42 -10.40 -12.40
CA PRO A 278 5.29 -9.65 -11.83
C PRO A 278 4.02 -9.71 -12.67
N THR A 279 4.13 -9.81 -14.01
CA THR A 279 2.96 -9.98 -14.89
C THR A 279 2.30 -11.34 -14.70
N MET A 280 3.07 -12.43 -14.65
CA MET A 280 2.53 -13.78 -14.43
C MET A 280 1.95 -13.93 -13.03
N ASN A 281 2.65 -13.42 -12.02
CA ASN A 281 2.21 -13.51 -10.63
C ASN A 281 0.95 -12.67 -10.38
N SER A 282 0.89 -11.45 -10.89
CA SER A 282 -0.32 -10.61 -10.76
C SER A 282 -1.53 -11.20 -11.47
N ASN A 283 -1.37 -11.82 -12.65
CA ASN A 283 -2.45 -12.56 -13.30
C ASN A 283 -2.90 -13.74 -12.43
N LYS A 284 -1.98 -14.61 -12.02
CA LYS A 284 -2.29 -15.80 -11.21
C LYS A 284 -2.99 -15.47 -9.89
N ILE A 285 -2.54 -14.40 -9.22
CA ILE A 285 -3.17 -13.91 -7.99
C ILE A 285 -4.55 -13.32 -8.31
N ALA A 286 -4.69 -12.48 -9.34
CA ALA A 286 -5.96 -11.88 -9.73
C ALA A 286 -7.02 -12.93 -10.09
N ASP A 287 -6.65 -13.96 -10.86
CA ASP A 287 -7.52 -15.06 -11.23
C ASP A 287 -8.07 -15.80 -9.99
N TYR A 288 -7.23 -15.96 -8.97
CA TYR A 288 -7.65 -16.58 -7.72
C TYR A 288 -8.49 -15.64 -6.84
N ILE A 289 -8.16 -14.35 -6.76
CA ILE A 289 -8.89 -13.34 -5.98
C ILE A 289 -10.28 -13.09 -6.56
N PHE A 290 -10.41 -13.12 -7.88
CA PHE A 290 -11.59 -12.64 -8.61
C PHE A 290 -12.92 -13.22 -8.09
N PRO A 291 -13.10 -14.55 -7.92
CA PRO A 291 -14.34 -15.11 -7.40
C PRO A 291 -14.73 -14.58 -6.02
N TYR A 292 -13.75 -14.32 -5.15
CA TYR A 292 -14.00 -13.83 -3.80
C TYR A 292 -14.30 -12.33 -3.77
N ALA A 293 -13.60 -11.53 -4.60
CA ALA A 293 -13.87 -10.11 -4.74
C ALA A 293 -15.29 -9.83 -5.25
N THR A 294 -15.84 -10.71 -6.09
CA THR A 294 -17.24 -10.60 -6.57
C THR A 294 -18.29 -10.92 -5.50
N VAL A 295 -17.92 -11.64 -4.44
CA VAL A 295 -18.84 -12.02 -3.34
C VAL A 295 -18.95 -10.92 -2.27
N LEU A 296 -18.09 -9.89 -2.32
CA LEU A 296 -18.18 -8.73 -1.43
C LEU A 296 -19.51 -7.98 -1.70
N LYS A 297 -20.45 -8.12 -0.77
CA LYS A 297 -21.86 -7.73 -0.93
C LYS A 297 -22.08 -6.22 -0.97
N THR A 298 -21.33 -5.48 -0.18
CA THR A 298 -21.53 -4.03 -0.03
C THR A 298 -20.49 -3.24 -0.81
N ARG A 299 -20.89 -2.09 -1.35
CA ARG A 299 -19.99 -1.09 -1.96
C ARG A 299 -18.83 -0.73 -1.03
N ARG A 300 -19.11 -0.53 0.27
CA ARG A 300 -18.08 -0.20 1.28
C ARG A 300 -17.01 -1.28 1.41
N GLN A 301 -17.39 -2.57 1.39
CA GLN A 301 -16.42 -3.67 1.42
C GLN A 301 -15.53 -3.66 0.17
N ARG A 302 -16.12 -3.47 -1.00
CA ARG A 302 -15.39 -3.42 -2.28
C ARG A 302 -14.44 -2.23 -2.33
N GLU A 303 -14.90 -1.05 -1.93
CA GLU A 303 -14.05 0.14 -1.81
C GLU A 303 -12.90 -0.09 -0.81
N ARG A 304 -13.18 -0.68 0.38
CA ARG A 304 -12.14 -1.04 1.36
C ARG A 304 -11.11 -2.00 0.76
N PHE A 305 -11.54 -3.00 0.00
CA PHE A 305 -10.66 -3.95 -0.68
C PHE A 305 -9.76 -3.26 -1.74
N PHE A 306 -10.34 -2.51 -2.67
CA PHE A 306 -9.58 -1.87 -3.75
C PHE A 306 -8.67 -0.74 -3.24
N ASN A 307 -9.14 0.05 -2.27
CA ASN A 307 -8.35 1.12 -1.66
C ASN A 307 -7.21 0.59 -0.79
N SER A 308 -7.32 -0.64 -0.28
CA SER A 308 -6.24 -1.29 0.47
C SER A 308 -5.22 -2.03 -0.40
N THR A 309 -5.55 -2.36 -1.64
CA THR A 309 -4.64 -3.05 -2.55
C THR A 309 -3.44 -2.16 -2.90
N GLU A 310 -2.27 -2.51 -2.34
CA GLU A 310 -1.04 -1.72 -2.43
C GLU A 310 -0.35 -1.89 -3.79
N ASN A 311 -0.27 -3.12 -4.30
CA ASN A 311 0.38 -3.39 -5.58
C ASN A 311 -0.52 -2.93 -6.74
N THR A 312 -0.12 -1.85 -7.40
CA THR A 312 -0.92 -1.23 -8.45
C THR A 312 -1.09 -2.11 -9.70
N LEU A 313 -0.13 -2.97 -10.01
CA LEU A 313 -0.26 -3.95 -11.09
C LEU A 313 -1.34 -4.99 -10.75
N LEU A 314 -1.29 -5.55 -9.53
CA LEU A 314 -2.31 -6.47 -9.04
C LEU A 314 -3.70 -5.82 -9.01
N ARG A 315 -3.82 -4.58 -8.49
CA ARG A 315 -5.08 -3.84 -8.48
C ARG A 315 -5.64 -3.66 -9.89
N ALA A 316 -4.79 -3.31 -10.87
CA ALA A 316 -5.20 -3.21 -12.26
C ALA A 316 -5.68 -4.56 -12.82
N LYS A 317 -5.02 -5.67 -12.47
CA LYS A 317 -5.37 -7.01 -12.91
C LYS A 317 -6.68 -7.53 -12.32
N ILE A 318 -6.94 -7.29 -11.03
CA ILE A 318 -8.23 -7.67 -10.41
C ILE A 318 -9.37 -6.89 -11.07
N LEU A 319 -9.22 -5.57 -11.24
CA LEU A 319 -10.23 -4.75 -11.90
C LEU A 319 -10.42 -5.14 -13.36
N GLU A 320 -9.33 -5.42 -14.09
CA GLU A 320 -9.39 -5.96 -15.45
C GLU A 320 -10.23 -7.24 -15.51
N ALA A 321 -10.01 -8.22 -14.61
CA ALA A 321 -10.76 -9.46 -14.57
C ALA A 321 -12.27 -9.23 -14.34
N ILE A 322 -12.62 -8.30 -13.45
CA ILE A 322 -14.03 -7.92 -13.18
C ILE A 322 -14.69 -7.34 -14.44
N PHE A 323 -14.04 -6.40 -15.11
CA PHE A 323 -14.61 -5.79 -16.32
C PHE A 323 -14.64 -6.74 -17.52
N GLN A 324 -13.64 -7.62 -17.67
CA GLN A 324 -13.65 -8.64 -18.71
C GLN A 324 -14.86 -9.57 -18.57
N ARG A 325 -15.17 -10.03 -17.35
CA ARG A 325 -16.36 -10.87 -17.11
C ARG A 325 -17.65 -10.14 -17.45
N SER A 326 -17.70 -8.84 -17.17
CA SER A 326 -18.82 -7.94 -17.44
C SER A 326 -19.01 -7.62 -18.93
N CYS A 327 -18.08 -8.05 -19.80
CA CYS A 327 -18.07 -7.75 -21.24
C CYS A 327 -18.01 -9.05 -22.07
N PRO A 328 -19.12 -9.52 -22.68
CA PRO A 328 -19.19 -10.80 -23.39
C PRO A 328 -18.13 -10.98 -24.50
N LEU A 329 -17.82 -9.91 -25.23
CA LEU A 329 -16.90 -9.93 -26.38
C LEU A 329 -15.41 -9.97 -26.01
N LEU A 330 -15.05 -9.68 -24.76
CA LEU A 330 -13.66 -9.69 -24.29
C LEU A 330 -13.33 -10.89 -23.39
N GLN A 331 -14.30 -11.76 -23.10
CA GLN A 331 -14.09 -12.95 -22.26
C GLN A 331 -13.05 -13.92 -22.83
N THR A 332 -12.77 -13.84 -24.14
CA THR A 332 -11.80 -14.69 -24.85
C THR A 332 -10.52 -13.93 -25.26
N SER A 333 -10.38 -12.67 -24.85
CA SER A 333 -9.24 -11.84 -25.25
C SER A 333 -8.10 -11.89 -24.24
N ASP A 334 -7.00 -12.56 -24.61
CA ASP A 334 -5.75 -12.59 -23.83
C ASP A 334 -4.93 -11.30 -23.95
N THR A 335 -5.47 -10.28 -24.62
CA THR A 335 -4.78 -9.02 -24.85
C THR A 335 -4.49 -8.31 -23.54
N SER A 336 -3.24 -7.87 -23.35
CA SER A 336 -2.81 -7.12 -22.17
C SER A 336 -3.68 -5.89 -21.92
N LEU A 337 -3.87 -5.50 -20.66
CA LEU A 337 -4.57 -4.27 -20.29
C LEU A 337 -3.95 -3.03 -20.95
N THR A 338 -4.78 -2.27 -21.65
CA THR A 338 -4.44 -1.02 -22.31
C THR A 338 -5.55 0.03 -22.14
N PHE A 339 -5.30 1.29 -22.54
CA PHE A 339 -6.30 2.34 -22.43
C PHE A 339 -7.45 2.15 -23.43
N GLY A 340 -7.20 1.56 -24.59
CA GLY A 340 -8.21 1.19 -25.57
C GLY A 340 -9.17 0.15 -25.01
N LYS A 341 -8.64 -0.84 -24.27
CA LYS A 341 -9.47 -1.80 -23.53
C LYS A 341 -10.32 -1.11 -22.46
N ILE A 342 -9.80 -0.08 -21.79
CA ILE A 342 -10.58 0.72 -20.84
C ILE A 342 -11.70 1.52 -21.53
N LEU A 343 -11.42 2.16 -22.68
CA LEU A 343 -12.46 2.83 -23.49
C LEU A 343 -13.56 1.86 -23.92
N TYR A 344 -13.17 0.63 -24.25
CA TYR A 344 -14.10 -0.44 -24.55
C TYR A 344 -14.95 -0.81 -23.33
N PHE A 345 -14.36 -0.95 -22.13
CA PHE A 345 -15.11 -1.20 -20.90
C PHE A 345 -16.12 -0.08 -20.62
N ILE A 346 -15.71 1.19 -20.71
CA ILE A 346 -16.60 2.35 -20.52
C ILE A 346 -17.85 2.25 -21.40
N SER A 347 -17.66 1.83 -22.66
CA SER A 347 -18.74 1.73 -23.63
C SER A 347 -19.63 0.50 -23.45
N ASN A 348 -19.07 -0.63 -22.99
CA ASN A 348 -19.71 -1.95 -23.13
C ASN A 348 -19.91 -2.74 -21.83
N SER A 349 -19.27 -2.39 -20.70
CA SER A 349 -19.40 -3.16 -19.45
C SER A 349 -20.71 -2.87 -18.72
N SER A 350 -21.43 -3.87 -18.25
CA SER A 350 -22.52 -3.65 -17.29
C SER A 350 -21.95 -3.46 -15.87
N PRO A 351 -22.68 -2.78 -14.97
CA PRO A 351 -22.33 -2.79 -13.56
C PRO A 351 -22.53 -4.22 -13.02
N SER A 352 -21.45 -5.00 -12.94
CA SER A 352 -21.49 -6.43 -12.62
C SER A 352 -21.57 -6.75 -11.13
N LEU A 353 -21.43 -5.76 -10.25
CA LEU A 353 -21.43 -5.96 -8.81
C LEU A 353 -22.82 -5.61 -8.27
N GLU A 354 -23.50 -6.60 -7.69
CA GLU A 354 -24.79 -6.38 -7.04
C GLU A 354 -24.60 -5.38 -5.89
N SER A 355 -25.42 -4.33 -5.90
CA SER A 355 -25.50 -3.34 -4.82
C SER A 355 -26.96 -3.11 -4.47
N GLU A 356 -27.26 -3.14 -3.17
CA GLU A 356 -28.51 -2.70 -2.58
C GLU A 356 -28.53 -1.17 -2.66
N GLY A 357 -29.07 -0.64 -3.76
CA GLY A 357 -29.07 0.80 -4.02
C GLY A 357 -29.75 1.12 -5.35
N PRO A 358 -30.14 2.39 -5.56
CA PRO A 358 -30.69 2.84 -6.82
C PRO A 358 -29.69 2.60 -7.96
N GLU A 359 -30.21 2.38 -9.18
CA GLU A 359 -29.40 1.98 -10.33
C GLU A 359 -28.23 2.91 -10.61
N TRP A 360 -28.40 4.22 -10.41
CA TRP A 360 -27.35 5.21 -10.61
C TRP A 360 -26.12 5.00 -9.70
N GLU A 361 -26.29 4.46 -8.49
CA GLU A 361 -25.16 4.16 -7.59
C GLU A 361 -24.28 3.05 -8.13
N ARG A 362 -24.88 2.08 -8.82
CA ARG A 362 -24.13 0.99 -9.47
C ARG A 362 -23.27 1.53 -10.61
N TRP A 363 -23.80 2.50 -11.36
CA TRP A 363 -23.05 3.22 -12.39
C TRP A 363 -21.95 4.12 -11.80
N ASP A 364 -22.23 4.81 -10.69
CA ASP A 364 -21.23 5.61 -9.96
C ASP A 364 -20.05 4.74 -9.46
N GLU A 365 -20.36 3.59 -8.87
CA GLU A 365 -19.37 2.62 -8.40
C GLU A 365 -18.56 2.03 -9.57
N MET A 366 -19.22 1.67 -10.68
CA MET A 366 -18.53 1.19 -11.88
C MET A 366 -17.57 2.25 -12.43
N LEU A 367 -17.99 3.52 -12.49
CA LEU A 367 -17.12 4.63 -12.88
C LEU A 367 -15.95 4.81 -11.92
N HIS A 368 -16.17 4.67 -10.61
CA HIS A 368 -15.10 4.71 -9.62
C HIS A 368 -14.05 3.63 -9.91
N HIS A 369 -14.47 2.39 -10.17
CA HIS A 369 -13.58 1.29 -10.50
C HIS A 369 -12.83 1.51 -11.83
N ILE A 370 -13.47 2.08 -12.84
CA ILE A 370 -12.81 2.45 -14.11
C ILE A 370 -11.75 3.53 -13.88
N ILE A 371 -12.05 4.56 -13.08
CA ILE A 371 -11.09 5.62 -12.73
C ILE A 371 -9.89 5.02 -11.99
N THR A 372 -10.13 4.14 -11.02
CA THR A 372 -9.08 3.42 -10.29
C THR A 372 -8.25 2.54 -11.23
N LEU A 373 -8.86 1.90 -12.23
CA LEU A 373 -8.17 1.12 -13.27
C LEU A 373 -7.29 2.02 -14.16
N CYS A 374 -7.79 3.17 -14.62
CA CYS A 374 -7.02 4.17 -15.38
C CYS A 374 -5.77 4.62 -14.63
N LEU A 375 -5.94 5.06 -13.38
CA LEU A 375 -4.83 5.51 -12.53
C LEU A 375 -3.82 4.38 -12.27
N SER A 376 -4.33 3.16 -12.11
CA SER A 376 -3.49 1.99 -11.90
C SER A 376 -2.68 1.66 -13.15
N LEU A 377 -3.30 1.66 -14.33
CA LEU A 377 -2.61 1.44 -15.61
C LEU A 377 -1.55 2.50 -15.87
N GLN A 378 -1.86 3.78 -15.62
CA GLN A 378 -0.88 4.87 -15.74
C GLN A 378 0.35 4.63 -14.87
N THR A 379 0.13 4.19 -13.62
CA THR A 379 1.23 3.85 -12.69
C THR A 379 2.00 2.61 -13.16
N VAL A 380 1.32 1.60 -13.71
CA VAL A 380 1.95 0.40 -14.25
C VAL A 380 2.89 0.73 -15.40
N ILE A 381 2.46 1.61 -16.31
CA ILE A 381 3.24 2.06 -17.46
C ILE A 381 4.44 2.89 -16.99
N THR A 382 4.19 3.96 -16.25
CA THR A 382 5.23 4.91 -15.81
C THR A 382 6.25 4.29 -14.84
N GLY A 383 5.83 3.35 -13.98
CA GLY A 383 6.69 2.64 -13.04
C GLY A 383 7.32 1.36 -13.60
N HIS A 384 7.08 1.02 -14.87
CA HIS A 384 7.50 -0.25 -15.47
C HIS A 384 7.15 -1.49 -14.63
N LEU A 385 5.96 -1.51 -14.01
CA LEU A 385 5.60 -2.55 -13.03
C LEU A 385 5.49 -3.95 -13.64
N ARG A 386 5.33 -4.06 -14.97
CA ARG A 386 5.39 -5.34 -15.71
C ARG A 386 6.80 -5.93 -15.79
N THR A 387 7.82 -5.11 -15.57
CA THR A 387 9.23 -5.53 -15.55
C THR A 387 9.59 -6.01 -14.14
N PRO A 388 10.43 -7.04 -13.98
CA PRO A 388 10.91 -7.49 -12.67
C PRO A 388 11.49 -6.33 -11.86
N VAL A 389 11.21 -6.29 -10.56
CA VAL A 389 11.63 -5.21 -9.67
C VAL A 389 13.14 -4.94 -9.69
N ILE A 390 13.96 -5.98 -9.91
CA ILE A 390 15.42 -5.88 -10.00
C ILE A 390 15.87 -5.03 -11.20
N ASP A 391 15.14 -5.11 -12.31
CA ASP A 391 15.54 -4.50 -13.59
C ASP A 391 14.90 -3.12 -13.83
N ARG A 392 13.90 -2.75 -13.01
CA ARG A 392 13.19 -1.45 -13.14
C ARG A 392 14.12 -0.24 -13.08
N PRO A 393 15.07 -0.14 -12.14
CA PRO A 393 15.96 1.03 -12.07
C PRO A 393 16.73 1.23 -13.37
N ASP A 394 17.23 0.13 -13.96
CA ASP A 394 17.99 0.17 -15.20
C ASP A 394 17.11 0.62 -16.39
N LYS A 395 15.84 0.21 -16.43
CA LYS A 395 14.87 0.68 -17.45
C LYS A 395 14.50 2.15 -17.28
N ILE A 396 14.23 2.59 -16.06
CA ILE A 396 13.88 3.99 -15.76
C ILE A 396 15.05 4.91 -16.12
N LEU A 397 16.29 4.50 -15.84
CA LEU A 397 17.50 5.28 -16.17
C LEU A 397 17.80 5.32 -17.67
N LYS A 398 17.55 4.21 -18.40
CA LYS A 398 17.79 4.12 -19.84
C LYS A 398 16.69 4.76 -20.69
N SER A 399 15.48 4.87 -20.16
CA SER A 399 14.33 5.47 -20.82
C SER A 399 13.69 6.51 -19.89
N PRO A 400 14.38 7.63 -19.57
CA PRO A 400 13.79 8.71 -18.79
C PRO A 400 12.57 9.28 -19.53
N GLU A 401 12.64 9.26 -20.86
CA GLU A 401 11.50 9.29 -21.76
C GLU A 401 11.19 7.85 -22.13
N SER A 402 10.46 7.12 -21.30
CA SER A 402 9.64 6.05 -21.89
C SER A 402 8.70 6.76 -22.84
N PRO A 403 8.64 6.38 -24.13
CA PRO A 403 7.63 6.93 -25.00
C PRO A 403 6.32 6.58 -24.30
N LEU A 404 5.63 7.60 -23.79
CA LEU A 404 4.40 7.44 -23.02
C LEU A 404 3.32 6.66 -23.81
N TRP A 405 3.58 6.31 -25.08
CA TRP A 405 2.59 5.99 -26.09
C TRP A 405 3.15 5.10 -27.22
N GLN A 406 3.70 3.92 -26.91
CA GLN A 406 4.18 3.01 -27.97
C GLN A 406 3.22 1.89 -28.39
N SER A 407 1.94 1.91 -28.00
CA SER A 407 1.04 0.83 -28.44
C SER A 407 -0.41 1.17 -28.77
N GLU A 408 -0.91 2.37 -28.52
CA GLU A 408 -2.29 2.67 -28.92
C GLU A 408 -2.45 4.10 -29.42
N ASP A 409 -2.85 4.24 -30.69
CA ASP A 409 -3.26 5.49 -31.31
C ASP A 409 -4.66 5.89 -30.83
N ILE A 410 -4.85 6.05 -29.52
CA ILE A 410 -6.11 6.56 -28.98
C ILE A 410 -6.18 8.05 -29.28
N GLN A 411 -7.25 8.46 -29.96
CA GLN A 411 -7.52 9.86 -30.27
C GLN A 411 -8.51 10.47 -29.26
N ASN A 412 -8.50 11.80 -29.17
CA ASN A 412 -9.48 12.52 -28.36
C ASN A 412 -10.93 12.25 -28.81
N SER A 413 -11.14 11.93 -30.09
CA SER A 413 -12.43 11.48 -30.63
C SER A 413 -12.91 10.20 -29.96
N ASP A 414 -12.03 9.21 -29.77
CA ASP A 414 -12.39 7.91 -29.20
C ASP A 414 -12.85 8.02 -27.74
N VAL A 415 -12.17 8.89 -26.99
CA VAL A 415 -12.55 9.25 -25.61
C VAL A 415 -13.95 9.87 -25.59
N ASN A 416 -14.21 10.85 -26.46
CA ASN A 416 -15.51 11.52 -26.51
C ASN A 416 -16.63 10.54 -26.91
N ILE A 417 -16.39 9.70 -27.93
CA ILE A 417 -17.35 8.69 -28.39
C ILE A 417 -17.69 7.72 -27.26
N SER A 418 -16.68 7.22 -26.53
CA SER A 418 -16.88 6.25 -25.45
C SER A 418 -17.69 6.87 -24.29
N ILE A 419 -17.41 8.12 -23.93
CA ILE A 419 -18.17 8.85 -22.91
C ILE A 419 -19.62 9.07 -23.35
N SER A 420 -19.85 9.50 -24.60
CA SER A 420 -21.21 9.69 -25.12
C SER A 420 -22.00 8.38 -25.14
N ARG A 421 -21.37 7.25 -25.51
CA ARG A 421 -22.01 5.93 -25.42
C ARG A 421 -22.36 5.54 -23.98
N PHE A 422 -21.47 5.83 -23.03
CA PHE A 422 -21.76 5.62 -21.61
C PHE A 422 -22.98 6.46 -21.15
N GLN A 423 -23.07 7.72 -21.55
CA GLN A 423 -24.20 8.57 -21.21
C GLN A 423 -25.51 8.07 -21.82
N GLN A 424 -25.48 7.57 -23.06
CA GLN A 424 -26.66 7.02 -23.73
C GLN A 424 -27.21 5.77 -23.04
N ARG A 425 -26.33 4.87 -22.57
CA ARG A 425 -26.74 3.56 -22.02
C ARG A 425 -27.14 3.58 -20.54
N THR A 426 -26.82 4.65 -19.83
CA THR A 426 -27.05 4.74 -18.38
C THR A 426 -28.46 5.22 -18.05
N SER A 427 -29.25 5.69 -19.04
CA SER A 427 -30.63 6.17 -18.89
C SER A 427 -30.85 7.08 -17.67
N LEU A 428 -29.84 7.85 -17.28
CA LEU A 428 -29.80 8.70 -16.09
C LEU A 428 -30.60 10.00 -16.28
N GLY A 429 -31.90 9.89 -16.59
CA GLY A 429 -32.81 11.04 -16.72
C GLY A 429 -32.30 12.17 -17.65
N ALA A 430 -32.94 13.34 -17.57
CA ALA A 430 -32.46 14.55 -18.24
C ALA A 430 -31.30 15.22 -17.46
N GLU A 431 -31.24 15.02 -16.15
CA GLU A 431 -30.19 15.54 -15.26
C GLU A 431 -29.55 14.39 -14.46
N PRO A 432 -28.35 13.91 -14.86
CA PRO A 432 -27.65 12.89 -14.10
C PRO A 432 -27.17 13.42 -12.74
N PRO A 433 -27.07 12.57 -11.70
CA PRO A 433 -26.53 12.96 -10.40
C PRO A 433 -25.15 13.63 -10.49
N ALA A 434 -24.92 14.66 -9.67
CA ALA A 434 -23.67 15.42 -9.65
C ALA A 434 -22.42 14.54 -9.43
N ALA A 435 -22.54 13.45 -8.66
CA ALA A 435 -21.46 12.48 -8.43
C ALA A 435 -20.99 11.83 -9.74
N ILE A 436 -21.93 11.43 -10.60
CA ILE A 436 -21.64 10.82 -11.91
C ILE A 436 -21.00 11.84 -12.83
N LEU A 437 -21.52 13.08 -12.88
CA LEU A 437 -20.94 14.16 -13.68
C LEU A 437 -19.49 14.44 -13.29
N HIS A 438 -19.20 14.52 -11.98
CA HIS A 438 -17.86 14.74 -11.48
C HIS A 438 -16.91 13.60 -11.87
N ARG A 439 -17.33 12.33 -11.72
CA ARG A 439 -16.52 11.17 -12.13
C ARG A 439 -16.28 11.13 -13.64
N LEU A 440 -17.28 11.44 -14.45
CA LEU A 440 -17.12 11.52 -15.91
C LEU A 440 -16.14 12.63 -16.31
N PHE A 441 -16.19 13.78 -15.64
CA PHE A 441 -15.22 14.85 -15.86
C PHE A 441 -13.79 14.42 -15.52
N LEU A 442 -13.60 13.77 -14.36
CA LEU A 442 -12.31 13.23 -13.93
C LEU A 442 -11.79 12.18 -14.93
N LEU A 443 -12.63 11.22 -15.29
CA LEU A 443 -12.30 10.15 -16.23
C LEU A 443 -11.89 10.71 -17.60
N ARG A 444 -12.64 11.70 -18.11
CA ARG A 444 -12.30 12.40 -19.36
C ARG A 444 -10.94 13.07 -19.27
N SER A 445 -10.65 13.74 -18.15
CA SER A 445 -9.37 14.41 -17.93
C SER A 445 -8.21 13.43 -17.88
N LEU A 446 -8.37 12.29 -17.18
CA LEU A 446 -7.37 11.23 -17.11
C LEU A 446 -7.09 10.60 -18.47
N LEU A 447 -8.14 10.27 -19.23
CA LEU A 447 -8.00 9.66 -20.55
C LEU A 447 -7.38 10.63 -21.56
N ARG A 448 -7.67 11.94 -21.48
CA ARG A 448 -7.04 12.95 -22.34
C ARG A 448 -5.57 13.18 -22.02
N MET A 449 -5.18 13.14 -20.75
CA MET A 449 -3.76 13.10 -20.39
C MET A 449 -3.08 11.83 -20.91
N ALA A 450 -3.87 10.78 -21.14
CA ALA A 450 -3.43 9.53 -21.70
C ALA A 450 -3.54 9.42 -23.24
N VAL A 451 -3.84 10.52 -23.94
CA VAL A 451 -3.86 10.58 -25.40
C VAL A 451 -2.61 11.34 -25.85
N LYS A 452 -1.93 10.86 -26.92
CA LYS A 452 -0.81 11.58 -27.55
C LYS A 452 -1.26 13.01 -27.89
N ARG A 453 -0.44 14.00 -27.54
CA ARG A 453 -0.49 15.32 -28.19
C ARG A 453 0.20 15.25 -29.53
#